data_AF-A0A165FF87-F1
#
_entry.id   AF-A0A165FF87-F1
#
_cell.length_a   1.000
_cell.length_b   1.000
_cell.length_c   1.000
_cell.angle_alpha   90.00
_cell.angle_beta   90.00
_cell.angle_gamma   90.00
#
_symmetry.space_group_name_H-M   'P 1'
#
loop_
_entity.id
_entity.type
_entity.pdbx_description
1 polymer ?
#
loop_
_entity_poly.entity_id
_entity_poly.type
_entity_poly.pdbx_seq_one_letter_code
_entity_poly.pdbx_strand_id
1 'polypeptide(L)'
;MVVTVQPFREEITRIIGTYIADGAPRQLNLSSKERVALLHALASTTHPSAFRQIARTVEWSLRCQAHPNFVRWSICNGNKPRVIFARGLGVGGIIGGLIAAIIITLSSAGRAWRVLSFLGFFIGVSTLIAAWKGMCVVLHGMHHRHLRPWELFAEDEDDSSYYELKKGSFDSLGSNNSYEDEPWVAKYEKRNIIRKVFDREVWIQEPALRQIQDTIFLQAILGAFIISAVAVAIFVAVPKGGFF
;
A
#
# COMPACT_ATOMS: atom_id res chain seq x y z
N MET A 1 26.56 -32.14 43.86
CA MET A 1 25.38 -31.88 43.00
C MET A 1 25.85 -30.95 41.90
N VAL A 2 26.06 -31.46 40.68
CA VAL A 2 26.60 -30.64 39.58
C VAL A 2 25.45 -29.78 39.05
N VAL A 3 25.53 -28.47 39.26
CA VAL A 3 24.60 -27.52 38.62
C VAL A 3 24.95 -27.52 37.13
N THR A 4 24.19 -28.28 36.33
CA THR A 4 24.32 -28.25 34.88
C THR A 4 23.75 -26.93 34.38
N VAL A 5 24.62 -25.95 34.15
CA VAL A 5 24.28 -24.68 33.51
C VAL A 5 23.80 -25.00 32.10
N GLN A 6 22.53 -24.74 31.80
CA GLN A 6 22.02 -24.89 30.44
C GLN A 6 22.63 -23.80 29.55
N PRO A 7 23.23 -24.16 28.40
CA PRO A 7 23.83 -23.17 27.51
C PRO A 7 22.76 -22.26 26.92
N PHE A 8 23.09 -20.99 26.69
CA PHE A 8 22.21 -19.96 26.12
C PHE A 8 20.95 -19.62 26.93
N ARG A 9 20.95 -19.88 28.25
CA ARG A 9 19.77 -19.68 29.10
C ARG A 9 19.37 -18.20 29.21
N GLU A 10 20.34 -17.28 29.20
CA GLU A 10 20.08 -15.84 29.24
C GLU A 10 19.40 -15.35 27.95
N GLU A 11 19.85 -15.84 26.81
CA GLU A 11 19.29 -15.54 25.49
C GLU A 11 17.86 -16.06 25.36
N ILE A 12 17.59 -17.29 25.83
CA ILE A 12 16.23 -17.83 25.89
C ILE A 12 15.34 -16.97 26.79
N THR A 13 15.83 -16.56 27.96
CA THR A 13 15.08 -15.67 28.87
C THR A 13 14.75 -14.34 28.19
N ARG A 14 15.70 -13.77 27.44
CA ARG A 14 15.49 -12.55 26.64
C ARG A 14 14.46 -12.77 25.55
N ILE A 15 14.55 -13.85 24.78
CA ILE A 15 13.56 -14.20 23.74
C ILE A 15 12.16 -14.32 24.35
N ILE A 16 12.05 -14.98 25.51
CA ILE A 16 10.77 -15.11 26.21
C ILE A 16 10.22 -13.73 26.56
N GLY A 17 11.02 -12.90 27.24
CA GLY A 17 10.60 -11.56 27.67
C GLY A 17 10.25 -10.61 26.53
N THR A 18 10.89 -10.76 25.36
CA THR A 18 10.66 -9.88 24.22
C THR A 18 9.51 -10.35 23.30
N TYR A 19 9.40 -11.66 23.05
CA TYR A 19 8.54 -12.18 21.96
C TYR A 19 7.46 -13.17 22.40
N ILE A 20 7.59 -13.83 23.56
CA ILE A 20 6.73 -14.98 23.92
C ILE A 20 5.82 -14.68 25.11
N ALA A 21 6.30 -13.95 26.10
CA ALA A 21 5.54 -13.64 27.32
C ALA A 21 4.27 -12.86 26.98
N ASP A 22 3.24 -13.01 27.82
CA ASP A 22 2.00 -12.27 27.64
C ASP A 22 2.24 -10.79 27.96
N GLY A 23 1.80 -9.89 27.08
CA GLY A 23 2.11 -8.47 27.17
C GLY A 23 3.57 -8.13 26.84
N ALA A 24 4.33 -9.06 26.25
CA ALA A 24 5.69 -8.78 25.81
C ALA A 24 5.69 -7.64 24.76
N PRO A 25 6.72 -6.77 24.76
CA PRO A 25 6.77 -5.60 23.90
C PRO A 25 6.70 -5.91 22.40
N ARG A 26 7.12 -7.11 22.01
CA ARG A 26 7.10 -7.61 20.62
C ARG A 26 6.43 -8.98 20.55
N GLN A 27 5.42 -9.18 21.38
CA GLN A 27 4.69 -10.44 21.48
C GLN A 27 4.27 -10.97 20.09
N LEU A 28 4.67 -12.19 19.79
CA LEU A 28 4.28 -12.89 18.58
C LEU A 28 2.80 -13.28 18.66
N ASN A 29 2.13 -13.27 17.50
CA ASN A 29 0.75 -13.72 17.37
C ASN A 29 0.66 -15.25 17.41
N LEU A 30 0.81 -15.83 18.61
CA LEU A 30 0.75 -17.25 18.89
C LEU A 30 -0.54 -17.59 19.62
N SER A 31 -1.08 -18.80 19.40
CA SER A 31 -2.20 -19.27 20.20
C SER A 31 -1.78 -19.50 21.66
N SER A 32 -2.72 -19.37 22.60
CA SER A 32 -2.44 -19.60 24.03
C SER A 32 -1.87 -20.99 24.29
N LYS A 33 -2.34 -22.01 23.55
CA LYS A 33 -1.84 -23.39 23.64
C LYS A 33 -0.38 -23.51 23.21
N GLU A 34 -0.02 -22.91 22.08
CA GLU A 34 1.35 -22.90 21.56
C GLU A 34 2.31 -22.20 22.52
N ARG A 35 1.90 -21.04 23.05
CA ARG A 35 2.69 -20.29 24.04
C ARG A 35 2.93 -21.10 25.31
N VAL A 36 1.88 -21.67 25.90
CA VAL A 36 2.01 -22.48 27.13
C VAL A 36 2.90 -23.70 26.89
N ALA A 37 2.72 -24.40 25.77
CA ALA A 37 3.55 -25.55 25.42
C ALA A 37 5.03 -25.17 25.24
N LEU A 38 5.31 -24.04 24.59
CA LEU A 38 6.68 -23.54 24.43
C LEU A 38 7.28 -23.17 25.78
N LEU A 39 6.58 -22.40 26.62
CA LEU A 39 7.08 -22.01 27.95
C LEU A 39 7.37 -23.22 28.83
N HIS A 40 6.49 -24.23 28.79
CA HIS A 40 6.71 -25.49 29.49
C HIS A 40 7.97 -26.24 28.99
N ALA A 41 8.20 -26.27 27.67
CA ALA A 41 9.41 -26.85 27.11
C ALA A 41 10.68 -26.06 27.52
N LEU A 42 10.65 -24.73 27.41
CA LEU A 42 11.79 -23.86 27.71
C LEU A 42 12.17 -23.86 29.20
N ALA A 43 11.22 -24.15 30.09
CA ALA A 43 11.50 -24.36 31.52
C ALA A 43 12.52 -25.50 31.74
N SER A 44 12.50 -26.53 30.90
CA SER A 44 13.34 -27.73 31.05
C SER A 44 14.51 -27.81 30.07
N THR A 45 14.48 -27.12 28.93
CA THR A 45 15.55 -27.19 27.92
C THR A 45 15.83 -25.85 27.22
N THR A 46 17.06 -25.67 26.72
CA THR A 46 17.45 -24.59 25.78
C THR A 46 17.58 -25.08 24.33
N HIS A 47 17.27 -26.34 24.06
CA HIS A 47 17.51 -26.91 22.74
C HIS A 47 16.61 -26.25 21.67
N PRO A 48 17.14 -25.85 20.50
CA PRO A 48 16.40 -25.09 19.48
C PRO A 48 15.18 -25.82 18.92
N SER A 49 15.12 -27.16 19.04
CA SER A 49 13.94 -27.93 18.64
C SER A 49 12.67 -27.57 19.41
N ALA A 50 12.79 -27.00 20.61
CA ALA A 50 11.64 -26.52 21.38
C ALA A 50 10.84 -25.45 20.60
N PHE A 51 11.52 -24.63 19.78
CA PHE A 51 10.89 -23.61 18.95
C PHE A 51 10.34 -24.13 17.63
N ARG A 52 10.58 -25.40 17.25
CA ARG A 52 10.27 -25.91 15.90
C ARG A 52 8.82 -25.67 15.51
N GLN A 53 7.87 -25.91 16.41
CA GLN A 53 6.46 -25.69 16.12
C GLN A 53 6.14 -24.20 15.95
N ILE A 54 6.65 -23.36 16.85
CA ILE A 54 6.44 -21.90 16.82
C ILE A 54 7.06 -21.29 15.56
N ALA A 55 8.26 -21.70 15.19
CA ALA A 55 8.94 -21.25 13.98
C ALA A 55 8.10 -21.54 12.73
N ARG A 56 7.49 -22.73 12.63
CA ARG A 56 6.58 -23.04 11.52
C ARG A 56 5.34 -22.15 11.52
N THR A 57 4.72 -21.93 12.67
CA THR A 57 3.52 -21.07 12.77
C THR A 57 3.84 -19.63 12.35
N VAL A 58 4.97 -19.09 12.81
CA VAL A 58 5.42 -17.74 12.45
C VAL A 58 5.78 -17.67 10.96
N GLU A 59 6.53 -18.64 10.44
CA GLU A 59 6.88 -18.71 9.02
C GLU A 59 5.64 -18.80 8.13
N TRP A 60 4.64 -19.58 8.54
CA TRP A 60 3.37 -19.68 7.84
C TRP A 60 2.65 -18.32 7.81
N SER A 61 2.57 -17.61 8.94
CA SER A 61 1.99 -16.26 8.98
C SER A 61 2.76 -15.28 8.09
N LEU A 62 4.09 -15.33 8.09
CA LEU A 62 4.91 -14.49 7.22
C LEU A 62 4.64 -14.74 5.74
N ARG A 63 4.60 -16.01 5.32
CA ARG A 63 4.38 -16.38 3.91
C ARG A 63 2.95 -16.14 3.44
N CYS A 64 1.95 -16.46 4.27
CA CYS A 64 0.55 -16.47 3.84
C CYS A 64 -0.20 -15.19 4.19
N GLN A 65 0.29 -14.36 5.12
CA GLN A 65 -0.38 -13.13 5.54
C GLN A 65 0.51 -11.90 5.30
N ALA A 66 1.68 -11.84 5.93
CA ALA A 66 2.52 -10.65 5.88
C ALA A 66 3.03 -10.36 4.47
N HIS A 67 3.53 -11.39 3.76
CA HIS A 67 4.10 -11.22 2.43
C HIS A 67 3.08 -10.76 1.38
N PRO A 68 1.88 -11.39 1.22
CA PRO A 68 0.86 -10.88 0.31
C PRO A 68 0.41 -9.45 0.63
N ASN A 69 0.30 -9.11 1.93
CA ASN A 69 -0.05 -7.75 2.35
C ASN A 69 1.06 -6.75 2.02
N PHE A 70 2.32 -7.13 2.23
CA PHE A 70 3.48 -6.34 1.83
C PHE A 70 3.52 -6.08 0.32
N VAL A 71 3.26 -7.09 -0.49
CA VAL A 71 3.18 -6.95 -1.95
C VAL A 71 2.05 -6.00 -2.35
N ARG A 72 0.83 -6.20 -1.82
CA ARG A 72 -0.33 -5.31 -2.07
C ARG A 72 -0.02 -3.86 -1.69
N TRP A 73 0.64 -3.64 -0.56
CA TRP A 73 1.03 -2.32 -0.09
C TRP A 73 2.13 -1.69 -0.96
N SER A 74 3.07 -2.49 -1.45
CA SER A 74 4.19 -2.05 -2.29
C SER A 74 3.78 -1.69 -3.72
N ILE A 75 2.70 -2.29 -4.24
CA ILE A 75 2.17 -1.97 -5.57
C ILE A 75 1.61 -0.55 -5.64
N CYS A 76 1.05 -0.03 -4.55
CA CYS A 76 0.46 1.31 -4.49
C CYS A 76 1.54 2.40 -4.69
N ASN A 77 1.52 3.06 -5.85
CA ASN A 77 2.47 4.11 -6.18
C ASN A 77 2.12 5.47 -5.52
N GLY A 78 0.85 5.72 -5.18
CA GLY A 78 0.39 6.96 -4.55
C GLY A 78 0.06 6.78 -3.07
N ASN A 79 0.17 7.87 -2.30
CA ASN A 79 -0.37 7.92 -0.94
C ASN A 79 -1.91 8.04 -0.95
N LYS A 80 -2.55 7.87 0.21
CA LYS A 80 -4.03 7.92 0.33
C LYS A 80 -4.63 9.21 -0.25
N PRO A 81 -4.12 10.43 0.06
CA PRO A 81 -4.64 11.66 -0.54
C PRO A 81 -4.57 11.70 -2.06
N ARG A 82 -3.43 11.31 -2.68
CA ARG A 82 -3.29 11.30 -4.14
C ARG A 82 -4.21 10.28 -4.80
N VAL A 83 -4.42 9.11 -4.19
CA VAL A 83 -5.37 8.11 -4.71
C VAL A 83 -6.82 8.61 -4.63
N ILE A 84 -7.21 9.26 -3.53
CA ILE A 84 -8.54 9.87 -3.39
C ILE A 84 -8.74 10.96 -4.45
N PHE A 85 -7.74 11.81 -4.66
CA PHE A 85 -7.75 12.82 -5.70
C PHE A 85 -7.90 12.20 -7.10
N ALA A 86 -7.14 11.15 -7.42
CA ALA A 86 -7.24 10.43 -8.68
C ALA A 86 -8.62 9.80 -8.90
N ARG A 87 -9.25 9.25 -7.85
CA ARG A 87 -10.63 8.76 -7.92
C ARG A 87 -11.61 9.89 -8.25
N GLY A 88 -11.44 11.05 -7.62
CA GLY A 88 -12.24 12.24 -7.94
C GLY A 88 -12.10 12.67 -9.40
N LEU A 89 -10.88 12.70 -9.95
CA LEU A 89 -10.64 12.98 -11.37
C LEU A 89 -11.28 11.93 -12.28
N GLY A 90 -11.20 10.64 -11.92
CA GLY A 90 -11.84 9.56 -12.66
C GLY A 90 -13.37 9.72 -12.74
N VAL A 91 -14.01 9.97 -11.59
CA VAL A 91 -15.46 10.24 -11.52
C VAL A 91 -15.82 11.50 -12.31
N GLY A 92 -15.05 12.58 -12.16
CA GLY A 92 -15.25 13.83 -12.91
C GLY A 92 -15.15 13.62 -14.43
N GLY A 93 -14.20 12.79 -14.89
CA GLY A 93 -14.07 12.43 -16.31
C GLY A 93 -15.27 11.65 -16.84
N ILE A 94 -15.80 10.71 -16.07
CA ILE A 94 -17.02 9.96 -16.43
C ILE A 94 -18.23 10.89 -16.52
N ILE A 95 -18.41 11.78 -15.53
CA ILE A 95 -19.49 12.77 -15.54
C ILE A 95 -19.36 13.72 -16.73
N GLY A 96 -18.15 14.21 -17.01
CA GLY A 96 -17.87 15.06 -18.18
C GLY A 96 -18.18 14.35 -19.50
N GLY A 97 -17.78 13.07 -19.63
CA GLY A 97 -18.13 12.23 -20.79
C GLY A 97 -19.64 12.04 -20.95
N LEU A 98 -20.36 11.83 -19.84
CA LEU A 98 -21.81 11.71 -19.83
C LEU A 98 -22.50 13.02 -20.25
N ILE A 99 -22.08 14.15 -19.71
CA ILE A 99 -22.59 15.48 -20.08
C ILE A 99 -22.37 15.73 -21.57
N ALA A 100 -21.16 15.47 -22.08
CA ALA A 100 -20.86 15.60 -23.50
C ALA A 100 -21.74 14.68 -24.36
N ALA A 101 -21.96 13.43 -23.92
CA ALA A 101 -22.81 12.49 -24.64
C ALA A 101 -24.26 12.98 -24.71
N ILE A 102 -24.80 13.51 -23.61
CA ILE A 102 -26.16 14.06 -23.54
C ILE A 102 -26.27 15.29 -24.45
N ILE A 103 -25.37 16.26 -24.34
CA ILE A 103 -25.39 17.49 -25.13
C ILE A 103 -25.35 17.17 -26.63
N ILE A 104 -24.42 16.32 -27.07
CA ILE A 104 -24.31 15.95 -28.49
C ILE A 104 -25.53 15.15 -28.95
N THR A 105 -26.11 14.31 -28.08
CA THR A 105 -27.30 13.52 -28.42
C THR A 105 -28.54 14.39 -28.65
N LEU A 106 -28.72 15.43 -27.83
CA LEU A 106 -29.84 16.36 -27.93
C LEU A 106 -29.65 17.40 -29.04
N SER A 107 -28.41 17.67 -29.45
CA SER A 107 -28.10 18.61 -30.52
C SER A 107 -28.52 18.12 -31.92
N SER A 108 -28.43 19.02 -32.90
CA SER A 108 -28.57 18.79 -34.34
C SER A 108 -27.40 18.02 -34.98
N ALA A 109 -26.30 17.80 -34.23
CA ALA A 109 -25.10 17.13 -34.71
C ALA A 109 -25.38 15.70 -35.24
N GLY A 110 -24.55 15.27 -36.20
CA GLY A 110 -24.55 13.90 -36.71
C GLY A 110 -24.25 12.87 -35.61
N ARG A 111 -24.81 11.65 -35.72
CA ARG A 111 -24.61 10.58 -34.72
C ARG A 111 -23.14 10.23 -34.47
N ALA A 112 -22.29 10.38 -35.49
CA ALA A 112 -20.85 10.11 -35.39
C ALA A 112 -20.14 10.99 -34.34
N TRP A 113 -20.59 12.23 -34.11
CA TRP A 113 -19.98 13.13 -33.14
C TRP A 113 -20.10 12.63 -31.69
N ARG A 114 -21.06 11.75 -31.40
CA ARG A 114 -21.25 11.15 -30.08
C ARG A 114 -20.09 10.24 -29.67
N VAL A 115 -19.27 9.80 -30.63
CA VAL A 115 -18.05 9.04 -30.37
C VAL A 115 -17.02 9.87 -29.60
N LEU A 116 -17.06 11.20 -29.65
CA LEU A 116 -16.14 12.05 -28.88
C LEU A 116 -16.27 11.85 -27.35
N SER A 117 -17.47 11.51 -26.88
CA SER A 117 -17.69 11.19 -25.46
C SER A 117 -16.93 9.95 -25.00
N PHE A 118 -16.47 9.11 -25.93
CA PHE A 118 -15.58 7.98 -25.65
C PHE A 118 -14.34 8.44 -24.87
N LEU A 119 -13.75 9.59 -25.23
CA LEU A 119 -12.52 10.07 -24.59
C LEU A 119 -12.75 10.36 -23.10
N GLY A 120 -13.86 11.00 -22.76
CA GLY A 120 -14.23 11.28 -21.38
C GLY A 120 -14.46 10.01 -20.57
N PHE A 121 -15.26 9.08 -21.12
CA PHE A 121 -15.50 7.78 -20.48
C PHE A 121 -14.20 6.98 -20.34
N PHE A 122 -13.39 6.91 -21.39
CA PHE A 122 -12.17 6.10 -21.40
C PHE A 122 -11.14 6.60 -20.39
N ILE A 123 -10.86 7.90 -20.37
CA ILE A 123 -9.94 8.51 -19.41
C ILE A 123 -10.50 8.38 -17.99
N GLY A 124 -11.79 8.64 -17.79
CA GLY A 124 -12.43 8.57 -16.47
C GLY A 124 -12.43 7.15 -15.89
N VAL A 125 -12.88 6.17 -16.68
CA VAL A 125 -12.97 4.76 -16.27
C VAL A 125 -11.58 4.14 -16.06
N SER A 126 -10.62 4.40 -16.96
CA SER A 126 -9.25 3.87 -16.79
C SER A 126 -8.59 4.42 -15.53
N THR A 127 -8.73 5.73 -15.29
CA THR A 127 -8.24 6.38 -14.07
C THR A 127 -8.90 5.80 -12.82
N LEU A 128 -10.21 5.55 -12.86
CA LEU A 128 -10.94 5.02 -11.71
C LEU A 128 -10.56 3.57 -11.39
N ILE A 129 -10.42 2.70 -12.40
CA ILE A 129 -9.98 1.31 -12.23
C ILE A 129 -8.56 1.26 -11.63
N ALA A 130 -7.62 2.04 -12.19
CA ALA A 130 -6.26 2.13 -11.67
C ALA A 130 -6.22 2.66 -10.22
N ALA A 131 -6.99 3.72 -9.92
CA ALA A 131 -7.06 4.31 -8.58
C ALA A 131 -7.75 3.40 -7.56
N TRP A 132 -8.63 2.48 -7.99
CA TRP A 132 -9.17 1.46 -7.09
C TRP A 132 -8.06 0.54 -6.58
N LYS A 133 -7.09 0.19 -7.44
CA LYS A 133 -5.91 -0.61 -7.11
C LYS A 133 -4.80 0.18 -6.40
N GLY A 134 -5.06 1.44 -6.04
CA GLY A 134 -4.09 2.29 -5.32
C GLY A 134 -3.03 2.91 -6.22
N MET A 135 -3.25 2.93 -7.54
CA MET A 135 -2.31 3.50 -8.51
C MET A 135 -2.82 4.82 -9.08
N CYS A 136 -1.91 5.79 -9.20
CA CYS A 136 -2.08 6.99 -10.00
C CYS A 136 -1.45 6.75 -11.39
N VAL A 137 -2.21 7.00 -12.45
CA VAL A 137 -1.76 6.81 -13.84
C VAL A 137 -0.61 7.75 -14.19
N VAL A 138 -0.61 8.98 -13.66
CA VAL A 138 0.48 9.95 -13.88
C VAL A 138 1.80 9.44 -13.30
N LEU A 139 1.78 8.97 -12.05
CA LEU A 139 2.96 8.38 -11.41
C LEU A 139 3.45 7.14 -12.14
N HIS A 140 2.51 6.32 -12.58
CA HIS A 140 2.83 5.12 -13.34
C HIS A 140 3.57 5.45 -14.64
N GLY A 141 3.11 6.45 -15.40
CA GLY A 141 3.76 6.88 -16.64
C GLY A 141 5.19 7.40 -16.45
N MET A 142 5.54 7.87 -15.25
CA MET A 142 6.90 8.27 -14.87
C MET A 142 7.70 7.14 -14.22
N HIS A 143 7.09 5.97 -13.99
CA HIS A 143 7.62 4.89 -13.15
C HIS A 143 8.04 5.38 -11.75
N HIS A 144 7.28 6.33 -11.20
CA HIS A 144 7.52 6.93 -9.89
C HIS A 144 6.56 6.38 -8.84
N ARG A 145 6.99 6.45 -7.58
CA ARG A 145 6.16 6.28 -6.39
C ARG A 145 6.33 7.48 -5.46
N HIS A 146 5.31 7.78 -4.65
CA HIS A 146 5.50 8.68 -3.53
C HIS A 146 6.48 8.10 -2.51
N LEU A 147 7.31 8.99 -1.98
CA LEU A 147 8.08 8.71 -0.77
C LEU A 147 7.13 8.42 0.39
N ARG A 148 7.54 7.51 1.27
CA ARG A 148 6.79 7.19 2.48
C ARG A 148 6.99 8.32 3.50
N PRO A 149 6.06 8.51 4.46
CA PRO A 149 6.15 9.56 5.46
C PRO A 149 7.51 9.63 6.18
N TRP A 150 8.08 8.49 6.57
CA TRP A 150 9.40 8.43 7.20
C TRP A 150 10.57 8.70 6.25
N GLU A 151 10.42 8.45 4.94
CA GLU A 151 11.44 8.78 3.92
C GLU A 151 11.45 10.29 3.63
N LEU A 152 10.28 10.95 3.72
CA LEU A 152 10.12 12.38 3.40
C LEU A 152 10.90 13.31 4.33
N PHE A 153 11.03 12.94 5.61
CA PHE A 153 11.68 13.76 6.64
C PHE A 153 13.06 13.26 7.04
N ALA A 154 13.53 12.15 6.45
CA ALA A 154 14.86 11.62 6.73
C ALA A 154 15.98 12.59 6.30
N GLU A 155 15.73 13.41 5.28
CA GLU A 155 16.69 14.38 4.74
C GLU A 155 16.66 15.73 5.50
N ASP A 156 15.52 16.13 6.05
CA ASP A 156 15.39 17.37 6.85
C ASP A 156 16.09 17.23 8.23
N GLU A 157 16.47 16.01 8.62
CA GLU A 157 17.14 15.67 9.88
C GLU A 157 18.67 15.50 9.72
N ASP A 158 19.20 15.70 8.50
CA ASP A 158 20.65 15.75 8.21
C ASP A 158 21.31 17.09 8.62
N ASP A 159 20.56 18.04 9.18
CA ASP A 159 21.11 19.23 9.82
C ASP A 159 21.61 18.89 11.26
N SER A 160 22.83 18.33 11.29
CA SER A 160 23.83 18.36 12.38
C SER A 160 23.52 17.84 13.79
N SER A 161 22.33 17.33 14.12
CA SER A 161 22.02 16.87 15.51
C SER A 161 21.47 15.45 15.66
N TYR A 162 21.10 14.77 14.56
CA TYR A 162 20.48 13.43 14.62
C TYR A 162 21.45 12.26 14.40
N TYR A 163 22.62 12.51 13.78
CA TYR A 163 23.65 11.49 13.56
C TYR A 163 24.26 10.93 14.86
N GLU A 164 24.21 11.67 15.97
CA GLU A 164 24.66 11.19 17.28
C GLU A 164 23.69 10.20 17.93
N LEU A 165 22.38 10.30 17.64
CA LEU A 165 21.35 9.38 18.15
C LEU A 165 21.28 8.06 17.34
N LYS A 166 21.67 8.09 16.05
CA LYS A 166 21.63 6.91 15.18
C LYS A 166 22.80 5.94 15.38
N LYS A 167 23.81 6.29 16.19
CA LYS A 167 24.90 5.38 16.56
C LYS A 167 24.45 4.21 17.46
N GLY A 168 23.17 4.19 17.85
CA GLY A 168 22.48 3.03 18.43
C GLY A 168 21.85 2.07 17.41
N SER A 169 22.10 2.20 16.09
CA SER A 169 21.52 1.32 15.06
C SER A 169 21.90 -0.17 15.17
N PHE A 170 22.79 -0.55 16.10
CA PHE A 170 23.07 -1.95 16.44
C PHE A 170 22.30 -2.46 17.68
N ASP A 171 21.67 -1.57 18.47
CA ASP A 171 20.57 -1.91 19.37
C ASP A 171 19.28 -1.98 18.53
N SER A 172 19.26 -2.90 17.56
CA SER A 172 18.47 -2.78 16.32
C SER A 172 16.95 -2.94 16.47
N LEU A 173 16.45 -3.03 17.70
CA LEU A 173 15.08 -3.33 18.02
C LEU A 173 14.70 -2.48 19.24
N GLY A 174 14.29 -1.22 19.02
CA GLY A 174 13.77 -0.33 20.07
C GLY A 174 12.71 -1.00 20.97
N SER A 175 12.34 -0.36 22.08
CA SER A 175 11.55 -1.01 23.15
C SER A 175 10.32 -1.76 22.64
N ASN A 176 9.56 -1.22 21.68
CA ASN A 176 8.34 -1.81 21.12
C ASN A 176 8.32 -1.79 19.58
N ASN A 177 7.41 -2.57 18.97
CA ASN A 177 7.10 -2.53 17.53
C ASN A 177 6.00 -1.49 17.20
N SER A 178 6.11 -0.26 17.72
CA SER A 178 5.17 0.83 17.41
C SER A 178 5.89 1.96 16.72
N TYR A 179 5.24 2.56 15.72
CA TYR A 179 5.71 3.77 15.04
C TYR A 179 4.95 5.02 15.52
N GLU A 180 3.96 4.89 16.42
CA GLU A 180 3.03 5.97 16.77
C GLU A 180 3.73 7.18 17.41
N ASP A 181 4.80 6.92 18.18
CA ASP A 181 5.58 7.94 18.87
C ASP A 181 6.67 8.58 17.99
N GLU A 182 6.81 8.15 16.74
CA GLU A 182 7.84 8.66 15.85
C GLU A 182 7.56 10.13 15.47
N PRO A 183 8.58 11.02 15.50
CA PRO A 183 8.40 12.45 15.29
C PRO A 183 7.84 12.81 13.91
N TRP A 184 8.12 11.97 12.89
CA TRP A 184 7.58 12.15 11.55
C TRP A 184 6.06 11.96 11.47
N VAL A 185 5.43 11.24 12.39
CA VAL A 185 3.97 11.02 12.42
C VAL A 185 3.26 12.35 12.63
N ALA A 186 3.61 13.07 13.70
CA ALA A 186 3.02 14.36 14.02
C ALA A 186 3.31 15.42 12.94
N LYS A 187 4.52 15.40 12.35
CA LYS A 187 4.89 16.27 11.22
C LYS A 187 4.01 15.98 10.00
N TYR A 188 3.83 14.72 9.64
CA TYR A 188 3.05 14.31 8.48
C TYR A 188 1.56 14.59 8.67
N GLU A 189 1.00 14.36 9.85
CA GLU A 189 -0.41 14.61 10.15
C GLU A 189 -0.78 16.09 9.95
N LYS A 190 0.03 17.01 10.48
CA LYS A 190 -0.16 18.46 10.37
C LYS A 190 -0.02 19.01 8.94
N ARG A 191 0.56 18.26 8.00
CA ARG A 191 0.78 18.71 6.62
C ARG A 191 -0.54 18.83 5.85
N ASN A 192 -0.69 19.95 5.12
CA ASN A 192 -1.87 20.24 4.29
C ASN A 192 -2.16 19.14 3.26
N ILE A 193 -3.44 18.85 3.02
CA ILE A 193 -3.89 17.78 2.12
C ILE A 193 -3.39 17.99 0.68
N ILE A 194 -3.42 19.23 0.17
CA ILE A 194 -2.92 19.54 -1.18
C ILE A 194 -1.42 19.21 -1.29
N ARG A 195 -0.62 19.56 -0.28
CA ARG A 195 0.80 19.19 -0.25
C ARG A 195 0.99 17.68 -0.21
N LYS A 196 0.14 16.94 0.52
CA LYS A 196 0.16 15.47 0.52
C LYS A 196 -0.18 14.88 -0.85
N VAL A 197 -1.11 15.47 -1.61
CA VAL A 197 -1.44 15.00 -2.97
C VAL A 197 -0.23 15.11 -3.89
N PHE A 198 0.60 16.14 -3.73
CA PHE A 198 1.81 16.39 -4.52
C PHE A 198 3.08 16.20 -3.70
N ASP A 199 3.12 15.17 -2.84
CA ASP A 199 4.32 14.81 -2.09
C ASP A 199 5.48 14.44 -3.03
N ARG A 200 6.70 14.50 -2.49
CA ARG A 200 7.91 14.10 -3.23
C ARG A 200 7.80 12.65 -3.70
N GLU A 201 8.33 12.42 -4.89
CA GLU A 201 8.28 11.15 -5.58
C GLU A 201 9.68 10.67 -5.96
N VAL A 202 9.84 9.36 -6.05
CA VAL A 202 11.09 8.68 -6.38
C VAL A 202 10.82 7.59 -7.40
N TRP A 203 11.80 7.34 -8.26
CA TRP A 203 11.74 6.28 -9.24
C TRP A 203 11.68 4.89 -8.59
N ILE A 204 10.88 3.99 -9.15
CA ILE A 204 10.70 2.64 -8.65
C ILE A 204 11.89 1.76 -9.07
N GLN A 205 12.77 1.48 -8.11
CA GLN A 205 13.97 0.68 -8.33
C GLN A 205 13.66 -0.77 -8.73
N GLU A 206 12.72 -1.39 -8.03
CA GLU A 206 12.41 -2.81 -8.18
C GLU A 206 11.69 -3.11 -9.51
N PRO A 207 12.28 -3.90 -10.44
CA PRO A 207 11.66 -4.22 -11.72
C PRO A 207 10.40 -5.08 -11.57
N ALA A 208 10.34 -5.98 -10.59
CA ALA A 208 9.16 -6.82 -10.37
C ALA A 208 7.92 -5.97 -10.01
N LEU A 209 8.10 -4.90 -9.24
CA LEU A 209 7.01 -3.97 -8.92
C LEU A 209 6.51 -3.24 -10.16
N ARG A 210 7.42 -2.83 -11.05
CA ARG A 210 7.05 -2.17 -12.32
C ARG A 210 6.22 -3.10 -13.20
N GLN A 211 6.64 -4.36 -13.36
CA GLN A 211 5.88 -5.35 -14.13
C GLN A 211 4.45 -5.56 -13.61
N ILE A 212 4.28 -5.60 -12.28
CA ILE A 212 2.95 -5.73 -11.68
C ILE A 212 2.11 -4.48 -11.97
N GLN A 213 2.69 -3.28 -11.84
CA GLN A 213 1.99 -2.03 -12.14
C GLN A 213 1.62 -1.92 -13.63
N ASP A 214 2.51 -2.30 -14.54
CA ASP A 214 2.26 -2.34 -15.98
C ASP A 214 1.07 -3.27 -16.29
N THR A 215 1.02 -4.43 -15.64
CA THR A 215 -0.09 -5.39 -15.80
C THR A 215 -1.41 -4.77 -15.34
N ILE A 216 -1.43 -4.12 -14.17
CA ILE A 216 -2.64 -3.46 -13.66
C ILE A 216 -3.07 -2.31 -14.57
N PHE A 217 -2.10 -1.54 -15.09
CA PHE A 217 -2.38 -0.45 -16.02
C PHE A 217 -3.00 -0.96 -17.32
N LEU A 218 -2.44 -2.00 -17.92
CA LEU A 218 -2.99 -2.65 -19.12
C LEU A 218 -4.40 -3.20 -18.88
N GLN A 219 -4.64 -3.83 -17.72
CA GLN A 219 -5.99 -4.28 -17.34
C GLN A 219 -6.96 -3.10 -17.20
N ALA A 220 -6.53 -1.98 -16.63
CA ALA A 220 -7.35 -0.79 -16.50
C ALA A 220 -7.70 -0.17 -17.86
N ILE A 221 -6.73 -0.09 -18.77
CA ILE A 221 -6.92 0.40 -20.14
C ILE A 221 -7.89 -0.51 -20.92
N LEU A 222 -7.69 -1.82 -20.88
CA LEU A 222 -8.54 -2.78 -21.58
C LEU A 222 -9.98 -2.75 -21.03
N GLY A 223 -10.13 -2.77 -19.71
CA GLY A 223 -11.45 -2.66 -19.06
C GLY A 223 -12.15 -1.35 -19.40
N ALA A 224 -11.42 -0.23 -19.37
CA ALA A 224 -11.97 1.07 -19.73
C ALA A 224 -12.38 1.17 -21.19
N PHE A 225 -11.61 0.58 -22.11
CA PHE A 225 -11.96 0.53 -23.53
C PHE A 225 -13.30 -0.17 -23.74
N ILE A 226 -13.49 -1.36 -23.16
CA ILE A 226 -14.73 -2.14 -23.30
C ILE A 226 -15.92 -1.36 -22.71
N ILE A 227 -15.80 -0.87 -21.48
CA ILE A 227 -16.88 -0.14 -20.80
C ILE A 227 -17.26 1.13 -21.59
N SER A 228 -16.27 1.89 -22.04
CA SER A 228 -16.48 3.14 -22.78
C SER A 228 -17.08 2.89 -24.17
N ALA A 229 -16.64 1.83 -24.86
CA ALA A 229 -17.20 1.44 -26.15
C ALA A 229 -18.68 1.07 -26.04
N VAL A 230 -19.05 0.30 -25.00
CA VAL A 230 -20.45 -0.05 -24.72
C VAL A 230 -21.27 1.21 -24.40
N ALA A 231 -20.77 2.09 -23.53
CA ALA A 231 -21.45 3.33 -23.18
C ALA A 231 -21.72 4.21 -24.41
N VAL A 232 -20.71 4.39 -25.27
CA VAL A 232 -20.85 5.19 -26.49
C VAL A 232 -21.78 4.52 -27.50
N ALA A 233 -21.71 3.19 -27.66
CA ALA A 233 -22.61 2.47 -28.56
C ALA A 233 -24.09 2.69 -28.21
N ILE A 234 -24.42 2.72 -26.91
CA ILE A 234 -25.75 3.07 -26.42
C ILE A 234 -26.15 4.47 -26.92
N PHE A 235 -25.32 5.48 -26.68
CA PHE A 235 -25.61 6.86 -27.11
C PHE A 235 -25.67 7.02 -28.62
N VAL A 236 -24.86 6.29 -29.40
CA VAL A 236 -24.91 6.32 -30.86
C VAL A 236 -26.21 5.72 -31.40
N ALA A 237 -26.76 4.70 -30.73
CA ALA A 237 -28.02 4.05 -31.11
C ALA A 237 -29.26 4.91 -30.85
N VAL A 238 -29.21 5.86 -29.92
CA VAL A 238 -30.34 6.77 -29.64
C VAL A 238 -30.67 7.61 -30.89
N PRO A 239 -31.95 7.86 -31.21
CA PRO A 239 -32.32 8.81 -32.28
C PRO A 239 -31.78 10.23 -32.02
N LYS A 240 -31.88 11.11 -33.02
CA LYS A 240 -31.49 12.53 -32.83
C LYS A 240 -32.61 13.24 -32.06
N GLY A 241 -32.24 14.06 -31.06
CA GLY A 241 -33.19 14.94 -30.37
C GLY A 241 -33.59 16.14 -31.22
N GLY A 242 -32.61 16.83 -31.82
CA GLY A 242 -32.84 17.97 -32.71
C GLY A 242 -33.32 19.23 -31.99
N PHE A 243 -32.95 19.41 -30.72
CA PHE A 243 -33.42 20.51 -29.88
C PHE A 243 -32.72 21.85 -30.16
N PHE A 244 -31.46 21.82 -30.62
CA PHE A 244 -30.66 22.99 -30.99
C PHE A 244 -29.50 22.59 -31.92
#